data_AF-A0A8J5ZWE6-F1
#
_entry.id   AF-A0A8J5ZWE6-F1
#
_cell.length_a   1.000
_cell.length_b   1.000
_cell.length_c   1.000
_cell.angle_alpha   90.00
_cell.angle_beta   90.00
_cell.angle_gamma   90.00
#
_symmetry.space_group_name_H-M   'P 1'
#
loop_
_entity.id
_entity.type
_entity.pdbx_description
1 polymer ?
#
loop_
_entity_poly.entity_id
_entity_poly.type
_entity_poly.pdbx_seq_one_letter_code
_entity_poly.pdbx_strand_id
1 'polypeptide(L)'
;VSSSMAFNGKYEVETDKNYDEFMKRLGLPGDAIEKGRNFKIVTEVQQDGQNFTWSQHYPGGHSMVNKFTIGKECDMETMGGKKFKATVKMEGGKVVVDFPNYHQTSEIVDGKLVE
;
A
#
# COMPACT_ATOMS: atom_id res chain seq x y z
N VAL A 1 5.80 15.63 -21.99
CA VAL A 1 5.26 15.82 -20.62
C VAL A 1 4.14 14.82 -20.45
N SER A 2 4.43 13.68 -19.84
CA SER A 2 3.40 12.69 -19.54
C SER A 2 3.63 12.24 -18.11
N SER A 3 3.34 13.14 -17.18
CA SER A 3 3.11 12.79 -15.78
C SER A 3 1.83 11.97 -15.74
N SER A 4 1.88 10.72 -16.20
CA SER A 4 0.73 9.82 -16.11
C SER A 4 0.50 9.56 -14.63
N MET A 5 -0.57 10.13 -14.08
CA MET A 5 -1.09 9.84 -12.75
C MET A 5 -1.71 8.44 -12.77
N ALA A 6 -0.91 7.43 -13.11
CA ALA A 6 -1.36 6.07 -13.42
C ALA A 6 -2.02 5.43 -12.20
N PHE A 7 -1.55 5.78 -11.00
CA PHE A 7 -2.05 5.27 -9.74
C PHE A 7 -3.30 6.01 -9.25
N ASN A 8 -3.68 7.15 -9.84
CA ASN A 8 -4.78 7.93 -9.31
C ASN A 8 -6.12 7.20 -9.52
N GLY A 9 -6.74 6.74 -8.44
CA GLY A 9 -7.95 5.92 -8.52
C GLY A 9 -8.32 5.24 -7.21
N LYS A 10 -9.41 4.48 -7.27
CA LYS A 10 -9.88 3.60 -6.19
C LYS A 10 -9.80 2.16 -6.67
N TYR A 11 -9.17 1.31 -5.87
CA TYR A 11 -8.90 -0.09 -6.16
C TYR A 11 -9.47 -0.94 -5.02
N GLU A 12 -10.36 -1.86 -5.33
CA GLU A 12 -10.83 -2.86 -4.37
C GLU A 12 -9.96 -4.12 -4.53
N VAL A 13 -9.56 -4.73 -3.41
CA VAL A 13 -8.87 -6.03 -3.44
C VAL A 13 -9.73 -7.06 -4.17
N GLU A 14 -9.17 -7.62 -5.25
CA GLU A 14 -9.80 -8.69 -6.04
C GLU A 14 -9.21 -10.05 -5.68
N THR A 15 -7.88 -10.12 -5.57
CA THR A 15 -7.15 -11.35 -5.26
C THR A 15 -5.89 -11.04 -4.47
N ASP A 16 -5.59 -11.87 -3.49
CA ASP A 16 -4.32 -11.89 -2.77
C ASP A 16 -3.63 -13.25 -2.92
N LYS A 17 -2.30 -13.26 -2.78
CA LYS A 17 -1.50 -14.49 -2.76
C LYS A 17 -0.60 -14.47 -1.54
N ASN A 18 -0.50 -15.61 -0.85
CA ASN A 18 0.33 -15.81 0.33
C ASN A 18 0.03 -14.86 1.52
N TYR A 19 -1.21 -14.33 1.60
CA TYR A 19 -1.64 -13.41 2.67
C TYR A 19 -1.36 -13.95 4.07
N ASP A 20 -1.77 -15.19 4.34
CA ASP A 20 -1.56 -15.86 5.63
C ASP A 20 -0.08 -15.93 6.03
N GLU A 21 0.78 -16.38 5.11
CA GLU A 21 2.22 -16.53 5.39
C GLU A 21 2.89 -15.18 5.62
N PHE A 22 2.52 -14.19 4.81
CA PHE A 22 3.05 -12.83 4.91
C PHE A 22 2.63 -12.17 6.23
N MET A 23 1.35 -12.21 6.58
CA MET A 23 0.85 -11.60 7.81
C MET A 23 1.38 -12.31 9.06
N LYS A 24 1.53 -13.65 9.03
CA LYS A 24 2.21 -14.40 10.11
C LYS A 24 3.66 -13.97 10.26
N ARG A 25 4.37 -13.75 9.15
CA ARG A 25 5.78 -13.31 9.17
C ARG A 25 5.93 -11.86 9.66
N LEU A 26 4.93 -11.02 9.44
CA LEU A 26 4.84 -9.67 10.02
C LEU A 26 4.47 -9.68 11.52
N GLY A 27 4.10 -10.84 12.06
CA GLY A 27 3.77 -11.03 13.48
C GLY A 27 2.34 -10.63 13.84
N LEU A 28 1.41 -10.62 12.87
CA LEU A 28 0.01 -10.39 13.17
C LEU A 28 -0.59 -11.61 13.88
N PRO A 29 -1.48 -11.42 14.88
CA PRO A 29 -2.17 -12.52 15.53
C PRO A 29 -3.12 -13.21 14.55
N GLY A 30 -3.24 -14.54 14.64
CA GLY A 30 -4.06 -15.35 13.72
C GLY A 30 -5.51 -14.85 13.56
N ASP A 31 -6.12 -14.39 14.65
CA ASP A 31 -7.47 -13.81 14.64
C ASP A 31 -7.58 -12.55 13.75
N ALA A 32 -6.54 -11.71 13.71
CA ALA A 32 -6.51 -10.54 12.83
C ALA A 32 -6.31 -10.94 11.36
N ILE A 33 -5.55 -12.01 11.11
CA ILE A 33 -5.33 -12.57 9.76
C ILE A 33 -6.63 -13.16 9.22
N GLU A 34 -7.33 -13.97 10.01
CA GLU A 34 -8.60 -14.57 9.61
C GLU A 34 -9.68 -13.52 9.34
N LYS A 35 -9.75 -12.47 10.18
CA LYS A 35 -10.63 -11.32 9.94
C LYS A 35 -10.25 -10.58 8.66
N GLY A 36 -8.97 -10.29 8.48
CA GLY A 36 -8.45 -9.58 7.32
C GLY A 36 -8.60 -10.31 5.98
N ARG A 37 -8.66 -11.64 6.00
CA ARG A 37 -8.70 -12.49 4.79
C ARG A 37 -9.91 -12.25 3.90
N ASN A 38 -11.07 -11.92 4.50
CA ASN A 38 -12.29 -11.63 3.76
C ASN A 38 -12.60 -10.13 3.68
N PHE A 39 -11.66 -9.28 4.08
CA PHE A 39 -11.89 -7.85 4.07
C PHE A 39 -11.73 -7.29 2.65
N LYS A 40 -12.81 -6.66 2.18
CA LYS A 40 -12.81 -5.83 0.97
C LYS A 40 -12.11 -4.51 1.28
N ILE A 41 -10.78 -4.54 1.25
CA ILE A 41 -9.97 -3.34 1.45
C ILE A 41 -10.08 -2.51 0.18
N VAL A 42 -10.46 -1.25 0.32
CA VAL A 42 -10.47 -0.29 -0.77
C VAL A 42 -9.27 0.62 -0.62
N THR A 43 -8.33 0.50 -1.55
CA THR A 43 -7.16 1.36 -1.67
C THR A 43 -7.50 2.54 -2.58
N GLU A 44 -7.54 3.75 -2.02
CA GLU A 44 -7.69 5.00 -2.75
C GLU A 44 -6.34 5.70 -2.81
N VAL A 45 -5.84 5.92 -4.02
CA VAL A 45 -4.57 6.62 -4.25
C VAL A 45 -4.86 7.92 -4.95
N GLN A 46 -4.40 9.02 -4.34
CA GLN A 46 -4.37 10.33 -4.95
C GLN A 46 -2.94 10.68 -5.30
N GLN A 47 -2.64 10.80 -6.59
CA GLN A 47 -1.32 11.14 -7.08
C GLN A 47 -1.32 12.56 -7.61
N ASP A 48 -0.55 13.44 -6.97
CA ASP A 48 -0.28 14.82 -7.40
C ASP A 48 1.21 14.96 -7.74
N GLY A 49 1.56 14.63 -8.98
CA GLY A 49 2.94 14.59 -9.45
C GLY A 49 3.78 13.57 -8.68
N GLN A 50 4.60 14.08 -7.75
CA GLN A 50 5.47 13.27 -6.87
C GLN A 50 4.87 13.05 -5.48
N ASN A 51 3.76 13.72 -5.14
CA ASN A 51 3.08 13.54 -3.87
C ASN A 51 1.98 12.49 -4.02
N PHE A 52 1.93 11.57 -3.08
CA PHE A 52 0.96 10.50 -3.03
C PHE A 52 0.22 10.55 -1.70
N THR A 53 -1.09 10.46 -1.77
CA THR A 53 -1.94 10.16 -0.61
C THR A 53 -2.54 8.79 -0.84
N TRP A 54 -2.06 7.81 -0.08
CA TRP A 54 -2.46 6.42 -0.15
C TRP A 54 -3.39 6.10 1.02
N SER A 55 -4.65 5.90 0.74
CA SER A 55 -5.69 5.67 1.74
C SER A 55 -6.20 4.24 1.62
N GLN A 56 -6.14 3.47 2.70
CA GLN A 56 -6.68 2.12 2.75
C GLN A 56 -7.91 2.12 3.66
N HIS A 57 -9.07 1.83 3.09
CA HIS A 57 -10.34 1.75 3.80
C HIS A 57 -10.63 0.29 4.12
N TYR A 58 -10.68 -0.03 5.40
CA TYR A 58 -10.99 -1.36 5.90
C TYR A 58 -12.48 -1.46 6.29
N PRO A 59 -13.10 -2.62 6.11
CA PRO A 59 -14.44 -2.87 6.63
C PRO A 59 -14.45 -2.75 8.15
N GLY A 60 -15.49 -2.11 8.70
CA GLY A 60 -15.57 -1.76 10.12
C GLY A 60 -15.24 -0.29 10.43
N GLY A 61 -15.01 0.54 9.41
CA GLY A 61 -14.85 1.99 9.56
C GLY A 61 -13.42 2.46 9.88
N HIS A 62 -12.46 1.54 9.93
CA HIS A 62 -11.05 1.89 10.04
C HIS A 62 -10.51 2.31 8.68
N SER A 63 -9.89 3.48 8.61
CA SER A 63 -9.18 3.96 7.42
C SER A 63 -7.77 4.37 7.81
N MET A 64 -6.78 3.94 7.03
CA MET A 64 -5.39 4.34 7.18
C MET A 64 -5.01 5.26 6.03
N VAL A 65 -4.28 6.34 6.30
CA VAL A 65 -3.86 7.29 5.26
C VAL A 65 -2.36 7.55 5.39
N ASN A 66 -1.61 7.12 4.38
CA ASN A 66 -0.18 7.35 4.24
C ASN A 66 0.08 8.44 3.20
N LYS A 67 0.76 9.50 3.60
CA LYS A 67 1.14 10.59 2.70
C LYS A 67 2.65 10.57 2.51
N PHE A 68 3.10 10.44 1.28
CA PHE A 68 4.51 10.37 0.96
C PHE A 68 4.84 11.13 -0.32
N THR A 69 6.10 11.58 -0.40
CA THR A 69 6.65 12.21 -1.60
C THR A 69 7.76 11.34 -2.14
N ILE A 70 7.74 11.06 -3.44
CA ILE A 70 8.78 10.27 -4.11
C ILE A 70 10.15 10.94 -3.91
N GLY A 71 11.14 10.13 -3.52
CA GLY A 71 12.51 10.56 -3.27
C GLY A 71 12.74 11.25 -1.92
N LYS A 72 11.72 11.34 -1.06
CA LYS A 72 11.85 11.91 0.29
C LYS A 72 11.49 10.88 1.36
N GLU A 73 12.20 10.94 2.48
CA GLU A 73 11.84 10.19 3.68
C GLU A 73 10.51 10.71 4.22
N CYS A 74 9.57 9.80 4.45
CA CYS A 74 8.24 10.11 4.95
C CYS A 74 7.87 9.16 6.09
N ASP A 75 7.05 9.62 7.03
CA ASP A 75 6.47 8.77 8.07
C ASP A 75 5.31 7.97 7.47
N MET A 76 5.40 6.65 7.58
CA MET A 76 4.40 5.69 7.11
C MET A 76 3.88 4.86 8.28
N GLU A 77 2.64 4.42 8.17
CA GLU A 77 1.99 3.51 9.11
C GLU A 77 1.62 2.22 8.39
N THR A 78 1.90 1.09 9.05
CA THR A 78 1.44 -0.23 8.61
C THR A 78 0.03 -0.50 9.09
N MET A 79 -0.66 -1.44 8.45
CA MET A 79 -1.98 -1.95 8.90
C MET A 79 -1.99 -2.37 10.38
N GLY A 80 -0.84 -2.82 10.92
CA GLY A 80 -0.70 -3.17 12.33
C GLY A 80 -0.52 -1.98 13.29
N GLY A 81 -0.68 -0.74 12.83
CA GLY A 81 -0.47 0.49 13.61
C GLY A 81 1.00 0.82 13.91
N LYS A 82 1.95 0.09 13.32
CA LYS A 82 3.38 0.40 13.48
C LYS A 82 3.74 1.55 12.55
N LYS A 83 4.30 2.62 13.12
CA LYS A 83 4.86 3.75 12.39
C LYS A 83 6.34 3.54 12.11
N PHE A 84 6.77 3.85 10.89
CA PHE A 84 8.15 3.72 10.44
C PHE A 84 8.46 4.83 9.43
N LYS A 85 9.73 5.14 9.24
CA LYS A 85 10.18 6.09 8.22
C LYS A 85 10.72 5.33 7.03
N ALA A 86 10.24 5.65 5.84
CA ALA A 86 10.74 5.04 4.61
C ALA A 86 10.82 6.07 3.48
N THR A 87 11.70 5.81 2.54
CA THR A 87 11.84 6.62 1.33
C THR A 87 11.21 5.88 0.17
N VAL A 88 10.12 6.44 -0.36
CA VAL A 88 9.43 5.86 -1.50
C VAL A 88 10.10 6.33 -2.79
N LYS A 89 10.38 5.40 -3.69
CA LYS A 89 11.01 5.67 -4.99
C LYS A 89 10.03 5.34 -6.11
N MET A 90 10.28 5.89 -7.29
CA MET A 90 9.56 5.53 -8.50
C MET A 90 10.55 5.00 -9.54
N GLU A 91 10.44 3.73 -9.89
CA GLU A 91 11.35 3.04 -10.80
C GLU A 91 10.56 2.33 -11.90
N GLY A 92 10.79 2.69 -13.16
CA GLY A 92 10.12 2.03 -14.30
C GLY A 92 8.58 2.12 -14.28
N GLY A 93 8.01 3.15 -13.66
CA GLY A 93 6.56 3.29 -13.46
C GLY A 93 5.99 2.56 -12.24
N LYS A 94 6.85 1.93 -11.43
CA LYS A 94 6.49 1.26 -10.18
C LYS A 94 6.84 2.14 -8.99
N VAL A 95 5.99 2.14 -7.97
CA VAL A 95 6.28 2.70 -6.66
C VAL A 95 7.04 1.66 -5.87
N VAL A 96 8.24 1.98 -5.38
CA VAL A 96 9.13 1.04 -4.67
C VAL A 96 9.42 1.58 -3.28
N VAL A 97 9.22 0.75 -2.26
CA VAL A 97 9.55 1.05 -0.87
C VAL A 97 10.55 0.04 -0.37
N ASP A 98 11.77 0.50 -0.08
CA ASP A 98 12.83 -0.30 0.50
C ASP A 98 12.91 -0.07 2.01
N PHE A 99 12.88 -1.16 2.77
CA PHE A 99 13.14 -1.18 4.20
C PHE A 99 13.98 -2.43 4.54
N PRO A 100 14.78 -2.46 5.63
CA PRO A 100 15.79 -3.50 5.85
C PRO A 100 15.32 -4.96 5.74
N ASN A 101 14.04 -5.24 6.03
CA ASN A 101 13.45 -6.58 5.92
C ASN A 101 12.18 -6.60 5.04
N TYR A 102 11.93 -5.55 4.26
CA TYR A 102 10.68 -5.37 3.55
C TYR A 102 10.92 -4.62 2.24
N HIS A 103 10.52 -5.23 1.14
CA HIS A 103 10.58 -4.63 -0.18
C HIS A 103 9.17 -4.70 -0.76
N GLN A 104 8.55 -3.54 -0.96
CA GLN A 104 7.21 -3.45 -1.53
C GLN A 104 7.29 -2.71 -2.85
N THR A 105 6.61 -3.26 -3.85
CA THR A 105 6.52 -2.69 -5.19
C THR A 105 5.07 -2.60 -5.57
N SER A 106 4.60 -1.41 -5.92
CA SER A 106 3.24 -1.23 -6.42
C SER A 106 3.27 -0.74 -7.86
N GLU A 107 2.49 -1.37 -8.72
CA GLU A 107 2.40 -1.03 -10.13
C GLU A 107 0.96 -1.14 -10.66
N ILE A 108 0.70 -0.47 -11.78
CA ILE A 108 -0.59 -0.55 -12.46
C ILE A 108 -0.45 -1.46 -13.67
N VAL A 109 -1.12 -2.60 -13.63
CA VAL A 109 -1.16 -3.60 -14.71
C VAL A 109 -2.59 -3.70 -15.20
N ASP A 110 -2.84 -3.39 -16.48
CA ASP A 110 -4.17 -3.45 -17.11
C ASP A 110 -5.26 -2.66 -16.34
N GLY A 111 -4.87 -1.53 -15.74
CA GLY A 111 -5.77 -0.69 -14.94
C GLY A 111 -6.02 -1.20 -13.52
N LYS A 112 -5.40 -2.30 -13.11
CA LYS A 112 -5.45 -2.84 -11.75
C LYS A 112 -4.18 -2.48 -10.98
N LEU A 113 -4.36 -2.14 -9.71
CA LEU A 113 -3.27 -1.96 -8.77
C LEU A 113 -2.76 -3.33 -8.30
N VAL A 114 -1.48 -3.58 -8.53
CA VAL A 114 -0.76 -4.78 -8.07
C VAL A 114 0.26 -4.32 -7.04
N GLU A 115 0.20 -4.88 -5.84
CA GLU A 115 1.07 -4.61 -4.69
C GLU A 115 1.84 -5.86 -4.24
#